data_AF-A0A964DBK2-F1
#
_entry.id   AF-A0A964DBK2-F1
#
_cell.length_a   1.000
_cell.length_b   1.000
_cell.length_c   1.000
_cell.angle_alpha   90.00
_cell.angle_beta   90.00
_cell.angle_gamma   90.00
#
_symmetry.space_group_name_H-M   'P 1'
#
loop_
_entity.id
_entity.type
_entity.pdbx_description
1 polymer ?
#
loop_
_entity_poly.entity_id
_entity_poly.type
_entity_poly.pdbx_seq_one_letter_code
_entity_poly.pdbx_strand_id
1 'polypeptide(L)'
;MNSSNGDFTEILANIHKELSSGLLYTHNRINANTTKNLEAASFLYALIEILNEKGFLTIEELDERKKQVSQRLVDRFVDSGLGLMYQDPEYDKYAFDREADVDCQSRLDTCKAICCKLPFALSRQDVEEGIIRWEFGRPYLIAHGDDGYCIHMDRETYGCTVREYRTVPCRGFDCKNNEKWKIWVDYEKKIPNPELMDRIDMDNIKIYSSCGSNKCK
;
A
#
# COMPACT_ATOMS: atom_id res chain seq x y z
N MET A 1 -39.38 -30.97 -5.35
CA MET A 1 -38.39 -29.88 -5.56
C MET A 1 -38.32 -28.96 -4.32
N ASN A 2 -38.03 -29.49 -3.13
CA ASN A 2 -37.93 -28.71 -1.87
C ASN A 2 -36.63 -28.97 -1.09
N SER A 3 -35.65 -29.67 -1.68
CA SER A 3 -34.42 -30.07 -0.96
C SER A 3 -33.29 -29.04 -1.05
N SER A 4 -33.39 -28.02 -1.90
CA SER A 4 -32.31 -27.04 -2.15
C SER A 4 -32.38 -25.79 -1.27
N ASN A 5 -33.57 -25.40 -0.78
CA ASN A 5 -33.73 -24.20 0.06
C ASN A 5 -33.37 -24.44 1.53
N GLY A 6 -33.49 -25.68 2.03
CA GLY A 6 -33.09 -26.05 3.39
C GLY A 6 -31.57 -25.98 3.58
N ASP A 7 -30.84 -26.51 2.59
CA ASP A 7 -29.38 -26.55 2.57
C ASP A 7 -28.75 -25.14 2.53
N PHE A 8 -29.29 -24.24 1.70
CA PHE A 8 -28.80 -22.85 1.63
C PHE A 8 -29.04 -22.07 2.93
N THR A 9 -30.17 -22.29 3.60
CA THR A 9 -30.50 -21.62 4.87
C THR A 9 -29.57 -22.10 5.99
N GLU A 10 -29.26 -23.39 6.00
CA GLU A 10 -28.32 -24.00 6.95
C GLU A 10 -26.89 -23.51 6.73
N ILE A 11 -26.44 -23.42 5.47
CA ILE A 11 -25.14 -22.84 5.11
C ILE A 11 -25.03 -21.38 5.57
N LEU A 12 -26.06 -20.55 5.31
CA LEU A 12 -26.05 -19.15 5.77
C LEU A 12 -26.03 -19.02 7.29
N ALA A 13 -26.75 -19.88 8.01
CA ALA A 13 -26.74 -19.91 9.47
C ALA A 13 -25.36 -20.28 10.01
N ASN A 14 -24.68 -21.25 9.38
CA ASN A 14 -23.32 -21.65 9.74
C ASN A 14 -22.30 -20.53 9.45
N ILE A 15 -22.36 -19.89 8.28
CA ILE A 15 -21.50 -18.74 7.95
C ILE A 15 -21.72 -17.60 8.95
N HIS A 16 -22.97 -17.27 9.26
CA HIS A 16 -23.28 -16.22 10.23
C HIS A 16 -22.71 -16.54 11.61
N LYS A 17 -22.80 -17.79 12.06
CA LYS A 17 -22.26 -18.25 13.34
C LYS A 17 -20.73 -18.18 13.37
N GLU A 18 -20.06 -18.64 12.32
CA GLU A 18 -18.59 -18.60 12.20
C GLU A 18 -18.09 -17.15 12.14
N LEU A 19 -18.72 -16.29 11.33
CA LEU A 19 -18.39 -14.88 11.24
C LEU A 19 -18.60 -14.17 12.59
N SER A 20 -19.73 -14.40 13.26
CA SER A 20 -20.02 -13.83 14.58
C SER A 20 -18.96 -14.25 15.61
N SER A 21 -18.56 -15.53 15.57
CA SER A 21 -17.52 -16.07 16.46
C SER A 21 -16.15 -15.47 16.17
N GLY A 22 -15.79 -15.31 14.90
CA GLY A 22 -14.55 -14.67 14.46
C GLY A 22 -14.48 -13.18 14.83
N LEU A 23 -15.60 -12.44 14.68
CA LEU A 23 -15.71 -11.05 15.11
C LEU A 23 -15.61 -10.91 16.63
N LEU A 24 -16.28 -11.78 17.39
CA LEU A 24 -16.18 -11.79 18.86
C LEU A 24 -14.75 -12.10 19.31
N TYR A 25 -14.10 -13.07 18.69
CA TYR A 25 -12.69 -13.37 18.95
C TYR A 25 -11.80 -12.16 18.66
N THR A 26 -11.96 -11.54 17.49
CA THR A 26 -11.18 -10.35 17.09
C THR A 26 -11.40 -9.19 18.06
N HIS A 27 -12.65 -8.93 18.47
CA HIS A 27 -12.98 -7.93 19.47
C HIS A 27 -12.31 -8.22 20.82
N ASN A 28 -12.37 -9.46 21.29
CA ASN A 28 -11.70 -9.86 22.53
C ASN A 28 -10.18 -9.70 22.45
N ARG A 29 -9.57 -10.03 21.31
CA ARG A 29 -8.13 -9.83 21.08
C ARG A 29 -7.75 -8.35 21.04
N ILE A 30 -8.55 -7.52 20.37
CA ILE A 30 -8.38 -6.07 20.35
C ILE A 30 -8.50 -5.51 21.77
N ASN A 31 -9.53 -5.89 22.53
CA ASN A 31 -9.70 -5.45 23.92
C ASN A 31 -8.51 -5.86 24.80
N ALA A 32 -8.06 -7.11 24.70
CA ALA A 32 -6.88 -7.57 25.44
C ALA A 32 -5.62 -6.77 25.06
N ASN A 33 -5.44 -6.46 23.78
CA ASN A 33 -4.34 -5.61 23.31
C ASN A 33 -4.45 -4.17 23.85
N THR A 34 -5.65 -3.59 23.84
CA THR A 34 -5.91 -2.26 24.40
C THR A 34 -5.60 -2.22 25.89
N THR A 35 -6.02 -3.23 26.67
CA THR A 35 -5.66 -3.33 28.09
C THR A 35 -4.16 -3.37 28.29
N LYS A 36 -3.44 -4.20 27.51
CA LYS A 36 -1.98 -4.29 27.60
C LYS A 36 -1.28 -2.98 27.20
N ASN A 37 -1.81 -2.27 26.20
CA ASN A 37 -1.29 -0.96 25.81
C ASN A 37 -1.52 0.10 26.90
N LEU A 38 -2.67 0.09 27.58
CA LEU A 38 -2.94 0.99 28.70
C LEU A 38 -2.03 0.69 29.90
N GLU A 39 -1.79 -0.59 30.22
CA GLU A 39 -0.83 -1.00 31.26
C GLU A 39 0.60 -0.56 30.92
N ALA A 40 1.03 -0.71 29.66
CA ALA A 40 2.35 -0.26 29.22
C ALA A 40 2.47 1.27 29.25
N ALA A 41 1.42 1.98 28.83
CA ALA A 41 1.39 3.43 28.87
C ALA A 41 1.43 3.96 30.30
N SER A 42 0.67 3.37 31.23
CA SER A 42 0.68 3.80 32.64
C SER A 42 2.05 3.62 33.28
N PHE A 43 2.73 2.49 33.01
CA PHE A 43 4.10 2.26 33.47
C PHE A 43 5.08 3.29 32.89
N LEU A 44 4.96 3.60 31.59
CA LEU A 44 5.81 4.59 30.93
C LEU A 44 5.59 6.00 31.51
N TYR A 45 4.34 6.42 31.72
CA TYR A 45 4.03 7.71 32.33
C TYR A 45 4.57 7.82 33.76
N ALA A 46 4.35 6.79 34.59
CA ALA A 46 4.90 6.76 35.94
C ALA A 46 6.44 6.87 35.95
N LEU A 47 7.12 6.21 35.01
CA LEU A 47 8.58 6.32 34.86
C LEU A 47 8.99 7.74 34.43
N ILE A 48 8.29 8.35 33.47
CA ILE A 48 8.57 9.72 33.00
C ILE A 48 8.42 10.71 34.16
N GLU A 49 7.33 10.60 34.94
CA GLU A 49 7.09 11.44 36.11
C GLU A 49 8.23 11.34 37.13
N ILE A 50 8.63 10.12 37.50
CA ILE A 50 9.76 9.90 38.44
C ILE A 50 11.07 10.48 37.91
N LEU A 51 11.35 10.34 36.61
CA LEU A 51 12.59 10.87 36.02
C LEU A 51 12.59 12.40 35.96
N ASN A 52 11.44 13.00 35.68
CA ASN A 52 11.25 14.45 35.70
C ASN A 52 11.37 15.01 37.12
N GLU A 53 10.72 14.39 38.11
CA GLU A 53 10.82 14.78 39.53
C GLU A 53 12.27 14.73 40.06
N LYS A 54 13.05 13.73 39.61
CA LYS A 54 14.47 13.61 39.96
C LYS A 54 15.38 14.52 39.14
N GLY A 55 14.85 15.25 38.17
CA GLY A 55 15.60 16.20 37.34
C GLY A 55 16.52 15.54 36.29
N PHE A 56 16.27 14.28 35.92
CA PHE A 56 17.07 13.59 34.89
C PHE A 56 16.68 13.97 33.46
N LEU A 57 15.45 14.45 33.27
CA LEU A 57 14.92 14.94 32.00
C LEU A 57 13.84 16.00 32.27
N THR A 58 13.45 16.74 31.24
CA THR A 58 12.26 17.60 31.24
C THR A 58 11.20 17.04 30.29
N ILE A 59 9.94 17.39 30.52
CA ILE A 59 8.84 17.00 29.62
C ILE A 59 9.03 17.61 28.23
N GLU A 60 9.50 18.85 28.16
CA GLU A 60 9.77 19.56 26.90
C GLU A 60 10.86 18.87 26.07
N GLU A 61 11.97 18.46 26.71
CA GLU A 61 13.05 17.70 26.05
C GLU A 61 12.55 16.35 25.52
N LEU A 62 11.73 15.65 26.32
CA LEU A 62 11.15 14.37 25.95
C LEU A 62 10.22 14.50 24.73
N ASP A 63 9.35 15.51 24.71
CA ASP A 63 8.41 15.76 23.61
C ASP A 63 9.13 16.09 22.30
N GLU A 64 10.19 16.89 22.36
CA GLU A 64 10.98 17.19 21.15
C GLU A 64 11.69 15.93 20.63
N ARG A 65 12.25 15.12 21.54
CA ARG A 65 12.87 13.85 21.17
C ARG A 65 11.86 12.86 20.59
N LYS A 66 10.64 12.84 21.13
CA LYS A 66 9.53 12.01 20.64
C LYS A 66 9.18 12.33 19.20
N LYS A 67 9.11 13.60 18.78
CA LYS A 67 8.86 13.96 17.36
C LYS A 67 9.86 13.31 16.41
N GLN A 68 11.15 13.38 16.75
CA GLN A 68 12.24 12.79 15.95
C GLN A 68 12.20 11.26 15.93
N VAL A 69 11.84 10.64 17.06
CA VAL A 69 11.69 9.18 17.14
C VAL A 69 10.46 8.71 16.37
N SER A 70 9.34 9.41 16.50
CA SER A 70 8.09 9.11 15.79
C SER A 70 8.31 9.09 14.29
N GLN A 71 9.00 10.09 13.73
CA GLN A 71 9.32 10.10 12.29
C GLN A 71 10.14 8.87 11.89
N ARG A 72 11.20 8.54 12.64
CA ARG A 72 12.02 7.35 12.36
C ARG A 72 11.24 6.04 12.49
N LEU A 73 10.28 5.98 13.41
CA LEU A 73 9.41 4.82 13.56
C LEU A 73 8.43 4.70 12.39
N VAL A 74 7.84 5.81 11.94
CA VAL A 74 7.01 5.85 10.73
C VAL A 74 7.82 5.39 9.51
N ASP A 75 9.01 5.95 9.31
CA ASP A 75 9.89 5.57 8.20
C ASP A 75 10.21 4.07 8.25
N ARG A 76 10.61 3.54 9.42
CA ARG A 76 10.88 2.10 9.60
C ARG A 76 9.64 1.24 9.41
N PHE A 77 8.48 1.72 9.83
CA PHE A 77 7.22 0.99 9.73
C PHE A 77 6.73 0.89 8.28
N VAL A 78 6.92 1.98 7.51
CA VAL A 78 6.76 2.01 6.05
C VAL A 78 7.77 1.08 5.38
N ASP A 79 9.06 1.18 5.72
CA ASP A 79 10.13 0.35 5.14
C ASP A 79 9.94 -1.15 5.42
N SER A 80 9.40 -1.49 6.59
CA SER A 80 9.11 -2.89 6.97
C SER A 80 7.81 -3.44 6.36
N GLY A 81 7.01 -2.61 5.69
CA GLY A 81 5.77 -3.03 5.04
C GLY A 81 4.63 -3.40 5.99
N LEU A 82 4.75 -3.08 7.27
CA LEU A 82 3.76 -3.41 8.31
C LEU A 82 2.67 -2.34 8.46
N GLY A 83 2.80 -1.20 7.78
CA GLY A 83 1.80 -0.13 7.77
C GLY A 83 0.76 -0.26 6.68
N LEU A 84 -0.48 0.07 7.01
CA LEU A 84 -1.54 0.29 6.02
C LEU A 84 -1.12 1.47 5.16
N MET A 85 -0.81 1.21 3.89
CA MET A 85 -0.42 2.25 2.96
C MET A 85 -1.69 2.77 2.28
N TYR A 86 -2.23 3.87 2.78
CA TYR A 86 -3.22 4.65 2.04
C TYR A 86 -2.55 5.89 1.44
N GLN A 87 -3.13 6.39 0.36
CA GLN A 87 -2.74 7.71 -0.17
C GLN A 87 -3.13 8.80 0.84
N ASP A 88 -2.24 9.76 1.07
CA ASP A 88 -2.52 10.94 1.89
C ASP A 88 -1.89 12.17 1.22
N PRO A 89 -2.67 13.22 0.87
CA PRO A 89 -4.13 13.30 0.97
C PRO A 89 -4.85 12.41 -0.07
N GLU A 90 -6.08 11.97 0.26
CA GLU A 90 -6.96 11.28 -0.69
C GLU A 90 -7.72 12.28 -1.58
N TYR A 91 -7.86 11.94 -2.86
CA TYR A 91 -8.67 12.67 -3.84
C TYR A 91 -9.67 11.71 -4.48
N ASP A 92 -10.85 12.22 -4.86
CA ASP A 92 -11.75 11.47 -5.74
C ASP A 92 -11.11 11.33 -7.12
N LYS A 93 -10.81 10.10 -7.52
CA LYS A 93 -10.10 9.81 -8.77
C LYS A 93 -10.91 10.15 -10.02
N TYR A 94 -12.25 10.19 -9.94
CA TYR A 94 -13.09 10.55 -11.10
C TYR A 94 -13.28 12.06 -11.24
N ALA A 95 -13.09 12.82 -10.15
CA ALA A 95 -13.09 14.28 -10.16
C ALA A 95 -11.67 14.88 -10.23
N PHE A 96 -10.64 14.04 -10.37
CA PHE A 96 -9.25 14.48 -10.38
C PHE A 96 -8.91 15.26 -11.66
N ASP A 97 -8.61 16.54 -11.51
CA ASP A 97 -8.43 17.52 -12.59
C ASP A 97 -6.98 17.71 -13.05
N ARG A 98 -6.03 17.06 -12.37
CA ARG A 98 -4.58 17.13 -12.67
C ARG A 98 -4.10 15.91 -13.46
N GLU A 99 -4.87 15.49 -14.46
CA GLU A 99 -4.45 14.40 -15.34
C GLU A 99 -3.21 14.83 -16.15
N ALA A 100 -2.20 13.96 -16.19
CA ALA A 100 -0.96 14.25 -16.90
C ALA A 100 -1.17 14.21 -18.42
N ASP A 101 -0.75 15.27 -19.10
CA ASP A 101 -0.79 15.36 -20.56
C ASP A 101 0.44 14.67 -21.18
N VAL A 102 0.32 13.36 -21.39
CA VAL A 102 1.38 12.50 -21.94
C VAL A 102 0.79 11.61 -23.04
N ASP A 103 1.41 11.66 -24.22
CA ASP A 103 1.13 10.72 -25.30
C ASP A 103 1.81 9.37 -25.02
N CYS A 104 1.14 8.54 -24.21
CA CYS A 104 1.56 7.19 -23.89
C CYS A 104 1.55 6.28 -25.12
N GLN A 105 0.51 6.36 -25.96
CA GLN A 105 0.25 5.37 -27.01
C GLN A 105 1.40 5.30 -28.01
N SER A 106 1.96 6.44 -28.41
CA SER A 106 3.09 6.45 -29.36
C SER A 106 4.42 5.99 -28.75
N ARG A 107 4.46 5.75 -27.43
CA ARG A 107 5.69 5.46 -26.65
C ARG A 107 5.70 4.07 -26.02
N LEU A 108 4.58 3.35 -26.00
CA LEU A 108 4.47 2.05 -25.32
C LEU A 108 5.50 1.04 -25.82
N ASP A 109 5.78 0.98 -27.13
CA ASP A 109 6.77 0.04 -27.69
C ASP A 109 8.20 0.27 -27.17
N THR A 110 8.51 1.52 -26.80
CA THR A 110 9.86 1.91 -26.34
C THR A 110 9.95 1.98 -24.82
N CYS A 111 8.95 2.58 -24.18
CA CYS A 111 8.83 2.68 -22.73
C CYS A 111 8.57 1.30 -22.12
N LYS A 112 7.79 0.44 -22.78
CA LYS A 112 7.31 -0.84 -22.24
C LYS A 112 6.57 -0.65 -20.91
N ALA A 113 5.76 0.40 -20.82
CA ALA A 113 4.95 0.75 -19.65
C ALA A 113 5.73 0.80 -18.31
N ILE A 114 6.84 1.56 -18.25
CA ILE A 114 7.64 1.74 -17.02
C ILE A 114 6.79 2.19 -15.82
N CYS A 115 5.76 3.02 -16.05
CA CYS A 115 4.85 3.45 -15.00
C CYS A 115 4.15 2.28 -14.28
N CYS A 116 3.92 1.16 -14.97
CA CYS A 116 3.36 -0.05 -14.40
C CYS A 116 4.34 -0.84 -13.53
N LYS A 117 5.62 -0.47 -13.47
CA LYS A 117 6.58 -1.04 -12.51
C LYS A 117 6.67 -0.24 -11.21
N LEU A 118 6.04 0.93 -11.11
CA LEU A 118 6.22 1.81 -9.95
C LEU A 118 5.31 1.36 -8.79
N PRO A 119 5.86 1.09 -7.60
CA PRO A 119 5.05 0.77 -6.43
C PRO A 119 4.37 2.03 -5.88
N PHE A 120 3.08 1.94 -5.57
CA PHE A 120 2.33 3.00 -4.88
C PHE A 120 1.16 2.44 -4.08
N ALA A 121 0.78 3.17 -3.04
CA ALA A 121 -0.38 2.90 -2.20
C ALA A 121 -1.68 3.18 -2.97
N LEU A 122 -2.70 2.34 -2.78
CA LEU A 122 -4.06 2.57 -3.25
C LEU A 122 -4.80 3.52 -2.29
N SER A 123 -5.76 4.28 -2.82
CA SER A 123 -6.70 5.02 -1.98
C SER A 123 -7.78 4.09 -1.43
N ARG A 124 -8.51 4.55 -0.41
CA ARG A 124 -9.71 3.84 0.05
C ARG A 124 -10.74 3.65 -1.06
N GLN A 125 -10.92 4.66 -1.92
CA GLN A 125 -11.81 4.56 -3.09
C GLN A 125 -11.39 3.41 -4.03
N ASP A 126 -10.09 3.27 -4.32
CA ASP A 126 -9.57 2.19 -5.16
C ASP A 126 -9.81 0.80 -4.56
N VAL A 127 -9.68 0.69 -3.24
CA VAL A 127 -9.89 -0.56 -2.50
C VAL A 127 -11.37 -0.93 -2.43
N GLU A 128 -12.24 0.03 -2.11
CA GLU A 128 -13.69 -0.18 -1.97
C GLU A 128 -14.35 -0.53 -3.31
N GLU A 129 -13.89 0.03 -4.43
CA GLU A 129 -14.39 -0.33 -5.77
C GLU A 129 -14.01 -1.75 -6.18
N GLY A 130 -12.92 -2.30 -5.65
CA GLY A 130 -12.48 -3.68 -5.89
C GLY A 130 -11.96 -3.98 -7.29
N ILE A 131 -11.85 -2.99 -8.18
CA ILE A 131 -11.34 -3.12 -9.55
C ILE A 131 -9.81 -3.21 -9.53
N ILE A 132 -9.15 -2.31 -8.80
CA ILE A 132 -7.69 -2.28 -8.68
C ILE A 132 -7.25 -3.24 -7.58
N ARG A 133 -6.57 -4.31 -7.97
CA ARG A 133 -5.98 -5.28 -7.03
C ARG A 133 -4.76 -4.73 -6.32
N TRP A 134 -4.61 -5.16 -5.07
CA TRP A 134 -3.48 -4.88 -4.20
C TRP A 134 -2.78 -6.17 -3.76
N GLU A 135 -1.55 -6.04 -3.27
CA GLU A 135 -0.71 -7.15 -2.82
C GLU A 135 -1.20 -7.78 -1.52
N PHE A 136 -1.56 -9.07 -1.54
CA PHE A 136 -2.10 -9.73 -0.35
C PHE A 136 -1.17 -9.64 0.87
N GLY A 137 0.15 -9.78 0.66
CA GLY A 137 1.16 -9.67 1.72
C GLY A 137 1.45 -8.24 2.18
N ARG A 138 0.98 -7.22 1.43
CA ARG A 138 1.20 -5.79 1.69
C ARG A 138 -0.09 -5.02 1.41
N PRO A 139 -1.03 -4.98 2.38
CA PRO A 139 -2.33 -4.38 2.19
C PRO A 139 -2.29 -3.02 1.51
N TYR A 140 -3.10 -2.89 0.45
CA TYR A 140 -3.33 -1.67 -0.33
C TYR A 140 -2.13 -1.18 -1.15
N LEU A 141 -1.02 -1.91 -1.24
CA LEU A 141 0.00 -1.65 -2.24
C LEU A 141 -0.45 -2.19 -3.61
N ILE A 142 -0.27 -1.45 -4.71
CA ILE A 142 -0.62 -1.92 -6.07
C ILE A 142 0.00 -3.30 -6.35
N ALA A 143 -0.83 -4.22 -6.87
CA ALA A 143 -0.40 -5.59 -7.17
C ALA A 143 0.49 -5.66 -8.42
N HIS A 144 1.66 -6.28 -8.29
CA HIS A 144 2.59 -6.62 -9.36
C HIS A 144 2.67 -8.14 -9.56
N GLY A 145 2.88 -8.57 -10.80
CA GLY A 145 3.18 -9.97 -11.11
C GLY A 145 4.64 -10.31 -10.84
N ASP A 146 5.00 -11.59 -11.04
CA ASP A 146 6.37 -12.10 -10.87
C ASP A 146 7.40 -11.41 -11.78
N ASP A 147 6.95 -10.78 -12.86
CA ASP A 147 7.75 -9.99 -13.80
C ASP A 147 7.98 -8.53 -13.35
N GLY A 148 7.47 -8.15 -12.17
CA GLY A 148 7.63 -6.82 -11.59
C GLY A 148 6.73 -5.74 -12.20
N TYR A 149 5.77 -6.12 -13.05
CA TYR A 149 4.79 -5.19 -13.61
C TYR A 149 3.43 -5.35 -12.95
N CYS A 150 2.70 -4.24 -12.81
CA CYS A 150 1.30 -4.20 -12.41
C CYS A 150 0.46 -5.23 -13.17
N ILE A 151 -0.35 -5.99 -12.43
CA ILE A 151 -1.14 -7.09 -13.00
C ILE A 151 -2.19 -6.61 -14.02
N HIS A 152 -2.50 -5.31 -14.01
CA HIS A 152 -3.47 -4.69 -14.92
C HIS A 152 -2.84 -4.18 -16.22
N MET A 153 -1.55 -4.45 -16.45
CA MET A 153 -0.91 -4.17 -17.73
C MET A 153 -1.01 -5.39 -18.66
N ASP A 154 -1.48 -5.17 -19.87
CA ASP A 154 -1.44 -6.16 -20.95
C ASP A 154 0.01 -6.41 -21.37
N ARG A 155 0.45 -7.68 -21.33
CA ARG A 155 1.84 -8.06 -21.64
C ARG A 155 2.16 -8.03 -23.12
N GLU A 156 1.16 -8.12 -24.00
CA GLU A 156 1.35 -8.10 -25.44
C GLU A 156 1.42 -6.67 -25.97
N THR A 157 0.55 -5.80 -25.46
CA THR A 157 0.42 -4.42 -25.97
C THR A 157 1.09 -3.36 -25.10
N TYR A 158 1.51 -3.72 -23.88
CA TYR A 158 1.90 -2.79 -22.82
C TYR A 158 0.80 -1.79 -22.42
N GLY A 159 -0.44 -2.02 -22.85
CA GLY A 159 -1.60 -1.18 -22.54
C GLY A 159 -2.10 -1.41 -21.11
N CYS A 160 -2.72 -0.38 -20.52
CA CYS A 160 -3.42 -0.52 -19.23
C CYS A 160 -4.85 -1.01 -19.46
N THR A 161 -5.19 -2.20 -18.96
CA THR A 161 -6.53 -2.79 -19.14
C THR A 161 -7.61 -2.13 -18.27
N VAL A 162 -7.19 -1.35 -17.26
CA VAL A 162 -8.05 -0.60 -16.33
C VAL A 162 -7.93 0.92 -16.54
N ARG A 163 -7.71 1.37 -17.79
CA ARG A 163 -7.43 2.76 -18.16
C ARG A 163 -8.43 3.78 -17.56
N GLU A 164 -9.72 3.43 -17.58
CA GLU A 164 -10.83 4.27 -17.09
C GLU A 164 -10.95 4.27 -15.57
N TYR A 165 -10.43 3.25 -14.90
CA TYR A 165 -10.48 3.05 -13.44
C TYR A 165 -9.15 3.38 -12.76
N ARG A 166 -8.19 3.97 -13.50
CA ARG A 166 -6.87 4.34 -12.99
C ARG A 166 -6.98 5.14 -11.70
N THR A 167 -6.09 4.80 -10.77
CA THR A 167 -5.89 5.48 -9.50
C THR A 167 -5.39 6.92 -9.73
N VAL A 168 -5.49 7.77 -8.71
CA VAL A 168 -4.95 9.14 -8.77
C VAL A 168 -3.45 9.17 -9.14
N PRO A 169 -2.57 8.35 -8.54
CA PRO A 169 -1.17 8.25 -8.97
C PRO A 169 -1.03 7.91 -10.45
N CYS A 170 -1.83 6.98 -10.98
CA CYS A 170 -1.76 6.62 -12.40
C CYS A 170 -2.31 7.70 -13.34
N ARG A 171 -3.25 8.55 -12.88
CA ARG A 171 -3.80 9.67 -13.66
C ARG A 171 -2.84 10.86 -13.69
N GLY A 172 -2.29 11.21 -12.53
CA GLY A 172 -1.37 12.34 -12.38
C GLY A 172 0.09 12.03 -12.76
N PHE A 173 0.43 10.80 -13.10
CA PHE A 173 1.81 10.44 -13.45
C PHE A 173 2.23 11.02 -14.79
N ASP A 174 2.96 12.13 -14.75
CA ASP A 174 3.66 12.69 -15.89
C ASP A 174 5.05 12.03 -16.02
N CYS A 175 5.25 11.18 -17.02
CA CYS A 175 6.57 10.56 -17.28
C CYS A 175 7.57 11.50 -17.95
N LYS A 176 7.10 12.62 -18.54
CA LYS A 176 7.94 13.62 -19.20
C LYS A 176 8.64 14.51 -18.18
N ASN A 177 7.88 15.03 -17.21
CA ASN A 177 8.37 16.01 -16.23
C ASN A 177 8.23 15.52 -14.78
N ASN A 178 8.79 14.36 -14.46
CA ASN A 178 8.82 13.86 -13.09
C ASN A 178 10.19 14.10 -12.43
N GLU A 179 10.21 14.82 -11.31
CA GLU A 179 11.44 15.06 -10.56
C GLU A 179 12.01 13.78 -9.93
N LYS A 180 11.11 12.90 -9.45
CA LYS A 180 11.47 11.66 -8.74
C LYS A 180 11.79 10.52 -9.71
N TRP A 181 11.00 10.38 -10.77
CA TRP A 181 11.07 9.27 -11.72
C TRP A 181 11.47 9.76 -13.11
N LYS A 182 12.78 9.96 -13.33
CA LYS A 182 13.32 10.40 -14.63
C LYS A 182 13.31 9.27 -15.67
N ILE A 183 12.12 8.97 -16.20
CA ILE A 183 11.86 7.86 -17.14
C ILE A 183 12.66 8.00 -18.43
N TRP A 184 12.86 9.22 -18.91
CA TRP A 184 13.51 9.51 -20.19
C TRP A 184 14.82 10.25 -19.99
N VAL A 185 15.86 9.83 -20.71
CA VAL A 185 17.07 10.65 -20.92
C VAL A 185 16.76 11.73 -21.95
N ASP A 186 16.02 11.37 -23.00
CA ASP A 186 15.53 12.27 -24.05
C ASP A 186 14.09 11.85 -24.42
N TYR A 187 13.11 12.64 -23.97
CA TYR A 187 11.69 12.35 -24.15
C TYR A 187 11.27 12.41 -25.64
N GLU A 188 11.86 13.33 -26.40
CA GLU A 188 11.51 13.54 -27.81
C GLU A 188 12.10 12.44 -28.69
N LYS A 189 13.33 11.97 -28.38
CA LYS A 189 13.95 10.84 -29.08
C LYS A 189 13.51 9.48 -28.58
N LYS A 190 12.58 9.41 -27.63
CA LYS A 190 12.10 8.18 -26.99
C LYS A 190 13.25 7.34 -26.41
N ILE A 191 14.23 7.98 -25.75
CA ILE A 191 15.36 7.27 -25.13
C ILE A 191 15.08 7.09 -23.63
N PRO A 192 14.72 5.86 -23.18
CA PRO A 192 14.46 5.60 -21.77
C PRO A 192 15.75 5.63 -20.95
N ASN A 193 15.63 5.85 -19.65
CA ASN A 193 16.73 5.86 -18.70
C ASN A 193 17.00 4.45 -18.13
N PRO A 194 18.04 3.72 -18.59
CA PRO A 194 18.29 2.35 -18.16
C PRO A 194 18.65 2.25 -16.67
N GLU A 195 19.40 3.22 -16.12
CA GLU A 195 19.78 3.20 -14.70
C GLU A 195 18.57 3.30 -13.77
N LEU A 196 17.53 4.03 -14.21
CA LEU A 196 16.28 4.09 -13.47
C LEU A 196 15.54 2.75 -13.51
N MET A 197 15.54 2.07 -14.66
CA MET A 197 14.91 0.76 -14.82
C MET A 197 15.54 -0.27 -13.89
N ASP A 198 16.86 -0.35 -13.88
CA ASP A 198 17.59 -1.27 -13.00
C ASP A 198 17.28 -0.98 -11.53
N ARG A 199 17.18 0.30 -11.15
CA ARG A 199 16.80 0.70 -9.79
C ARG A 199 15.38 0.26 -9.43
N ILE A 200 14.42 0.50 -10.31
CA ILE A 200 13.02 0.10 -10.11
C ILE A 200 12.94 -1.42 -9.95
N ASP A 201 13.65 -2.18 -10.78
CA ASP A 201 13.64 -3.64 -10.71
C ASP A 201 14.27 -4.16 -9.40
N MET A 202 15.38 -3.57 -8.95
CA MET A 202 15.98 -3.89 -7.65
C MET A 202 15.05 -3.57 -6.47
N ASP A 203 14.35 -2.43 -6.53
CA ASP A 203 13.43 -2.02 -5.45
C ASP A 203 12.17 -2.89 -5.45
N ASN A 204 11.64 -3.24 -6.63
CA ASN A 204 10.55 -4.19 -6.75
C ASN A 204 10.92 -5.57 -6.20
N ILE A 205 12.15 -6.05 -6.41
CA ILE A 205 12.60 -7.29 -5.77
C ILE A 205 12.50 -7.15 -4.25
N LYS A 206 12.97 -6.07 -3.63
CA LYS A 206 12.88 -5.91 -2.17
C LYS A 206 11.44 -5.83 -1.66
N ILE A 207 10.58 -5.14 -2.39
CA ILE A 207 9.19 -4.90 -2.01
C ILE A 207 8.36 -6.18 -2.20
N TYR A 208 8.45 -6.82 -3.35
CA TYR A 208 7.55 -7.90 -3.74
C TYR A 208 8.13 -9.31 -3.49
N SER A 209 9.44 -9.48 -3.28
CA SER A 209 10.05 -10.83 -3.07
C SER A 209 9.87 -11.41 -1.67
N SER A 210 9.00 -10.82 -0.84
CA SER A 210 8.74 -11.29 0.52
C SER A 210 7.35 -11.91 0.68
N CYS A 211 6.97 -12.83 -0.21
CA CYS A 211 6.03 -13.94 0.09
C CYS A 211 5.94 -14.88 -1.13
N GLY A 212 6.49 -16.10 -1.06
CA GLY A 212 6.29 -17.06 -2.15
C GLY A 212 7.22 -18.28 -2.25
N SER A 213 8.27 -18.40 -1.44
CA SER A 213 9.03 -19.67 -1.36
C SER A 213 8.41 -20.66 -0.36
N ASN A 214 7.08 -20.75 -0.31
CA ASN A 214 6.44 -21.94 0.23
C ASN A 214 6.21 -22.92 -0.94
N LYS A 215 7.23 -23.77 -1.13
CA LYS A 215 7.01 -25.16 -1.51
C LYS A 215 6.08 -25.79 -0.45
N CYS A 216 4.78 -25.54 -0.55
CA CYS A 216 3.77 -26.35 0.14
C CYS A 216 3.29 -27.40 -0.87
N LYS A 217 4.05 -28.49 -0.91
CA LYS A 217 3.50 -29.82 -1.20
C LYS A 217 2.96 -30.41 0.09
#